data_AF-A0A3D6CPB7-F1
#
_entry.id   AF-A0A3D6CPB7-F1
#
_cell.length_a   1.000
_cell.length_b   1.000
_cell.length_c   1.000
_cell.angle_alpha   90.00
_cell.angle_beta   90.00
_cell.angle_gamma   90.00
#
_symmetry.space_group_name_H-M   'P 1'
#
loop_
_entity.id
_entity.type
_entity.pdbx_description
1 polymer ?
#
loop_
_entity_poly.entity_id
_entity_poly.type
_entity_poly.pdbx_seq_one_letter_code
_entity_poly.pdbx_strand_id
1 'polypeptide(L)' 'MVSNRCKLAVKEELTKLGLHFSIVSLGEVDVMENISIPQREQLRISFNNVGLELMDDNRAILIEKIKNIIIETVHH' A
#
# COMPACT_ATOMS: atom_id res chain seq x y z
N MET A 1 -0.16 -5.15 -3.96
CA MET A 1 -1.06 -5.83 -2.99
C MET A 1 -2.17 -6.55 -3.76
N VAL A 2 -1.96 -7.81 -4.18
CA VAL A 2 -2.92 -8.50 -5.08
C VAL A 2 -3.82 -9.50 -4.34
N SER A 3 -3.29 -10.18 -3.32
CA SER A 3 -4.05 -11.20 -2.57
C SER A 3 -4.81 -10.61 -1.37
N ASN A 4 -5.86 -11.31 -0.93
CA ASN A 4 -6.59 -10.98 0.31
C ASN A 4 -5.68 -10.99 1.55
N ARG A 5 -4.67 -11.86 1.58
CA ARG A 5 -3.67 -11.90 2.66
C ARG A 5 -2.85 -10.61 2.70
N CYS A 6 -2.41 -10.12 1.55
CA CYS A 6 -1.68 -8.85 1.49
C CYS A 6 -2.56 -7.68 1.95
N LYS A 7 -3.84 -7.66 1.55
CA LYS A 7 -4.81 -6.63 1.98
C LYS A 7 -5.01 -6.63 3.50
N LEU A 8 -5.12 -7.82 4.10
CA LEU A 8 -5.27 -7.94 5.54
C LEU A 8 -4.02 -7.47 6.30
N ALA A 9 -2.83 -7.89 5.86
CA ALA A 9 -1.57 -7.47 6.49
C ALA A 9 -1.40 -5.94 6.45
N VAL A 10 -1.67 -5.30 5.31
CA VAL A 10 -1.61 -3.83 5.19
C VAL A 10 -2.60 -3.15 6.14
N LYS A 11 -3.84 -3.66 6.20
CA LYS A 11 -4.87 -3.14 7.11
C LYS A 11 -4.45 -3.26 8.57
N GLU A 12 -3.87 -4.38 8.98
CA GLU A 12 -3.43 -4.60 10.36
C GLU A 12 -2.33 -3.61 10.75
N GLU A 13 -1.29 -3.42 9.93
CA GLU A 13 -0.20 -2.50 10.27
C GLU A 13 -0.64 -1.03 10.31
N LEU A 14 -1.50 -0.61 9.37
CA LEU A 14 -2.06 0.75 9.40
C LEU A 14 -2.94 0.97 10.65
N THR A 15 -3.74 -0.03 11.03
CA THR A 15 -4.57 0.02 12.23
C THR A 15 -3.73 0.06 13.50
N LYS A 16 -2.61 -0.65 13.57
CA LYS A 16 -1.67 -0.62 14.72
C LYS A 16 -1.10 0.77 14.97
N LEU A 17 -0.92 1.56 13.91
CA LEU A 17 -0.48 2.95 13.99
C LEU A 17 -1.61 3.95 14.22
N GLY A 18 -2.86 3.48 14.31
CA GLY A 18 -4.04 4.32 14.48
C GLY A 18 -4.35 5.20 13.28
N LEU A 19 -3.90 4.82 12.08
CA LEU A 19 -4.09 5.60 10.86
C LEU A 19 -5.46 5.30 10.25
N HIS A 20 -6.17 6.35 9.82
CA HIS A 20 -7.40 6.19 9.07
C HIS A 20 -7.07 6.12 7.58
N PHE A 21 -7.56 5.08 6.90
CA PHE A 21 -7.18 4.83 5.53
C PHE A 21 -8.35 4.29 4.70
N SER A 22 -8.25 4.52 3.39
CA SER A 22 -9.13 3.94 2.37
C SER A 22 -8.32 3.23 1.31
N ILE A 23 -8.77 2.06 0.90
CA ILE A 23 -8.17 1.33 -0.22
C ILE A 23 -8.65 2.00 -1.51
N VAL A 24 -7.71 2.52 -2.31
CA VAL A 24 -8.03 3.24 -3.55
C VAL A 24 -8.00 2.31 -4.75
N SER A 25 -6.91 1.53 -4.87
CA SER A 25 -6.69 0.64 -6.01
C SER A 25 -5.83 -0.56 -5.60
N LEU A 26 -5.56 -1.45 -6.56
CA LEU A 26 -4.75 -2.64 -6.33
C LEU A 26 -3.31 -2.28 -5.92
N GLY A 27 -3.02 -2.25 -4.62
CA GLY A 27 -1.68 -1.85 -4.15
C GLY A 27 -1.53 -0.38 -3.79
N GLU A 28 -2.62 0.39 -3.77
CA GLU A 28 -2.62 1.77 -3.32
C GLU A 28 -3.61 1.96 -2.17
N VAL A 29 -3.15 2.65 -1.13
CA VAL A 29 -3.93 3.01 0.05
C VAL A 29 -3.74 4.50 0.29
N ASP A 30 -4.84 5.21 0.48
CA ASP A 30 -4.84 6.61 0.86
C ASP A 30 -5.02 6.72 2.37
N VAL A 31 -4.23 7.59 3.00
CA VAL A 31 -4.21 7.80 4.45
C VAL A 31 -4.65 9.23 4.71
N MET A 32 -5.65 9.39 5.58
CA MET A 32 -6.29 10.68 5.80
C MET A 32 -5.40 11.66 6.58
N GLU A 33 -4.44 11.14 7.35
CA GLU A 33 -3.47 11.92 8.09
C GLU A 33 -2.12 12.06 7.36
N ASN A 34 -1.38 13.12 7.70
CA ASN A 34 0.03 13.19 7.34
C ASN A 34 0.83 12.16 8.14
N ILE A 35 1.49 11.26 7.42
CA ILE A 35 2.40 10.28 8.01
C ILE A 35 3.72 10.97 8.35
N SER A 36 4.10 10.97 9.63
CA SER A 36 5.41 11.47 10.05
C SER A 36 6.54 10.55 9.57
N ILE A 37 7.77 11.08 9.46
CA ILE A 37 8.96 10.30 9.05
C ILE A 37 9.14 9.04 9.92
N PRO A 38 9.02 9.09 11.27
CA PRO A 38 9.11 7.88 12.09
C PRO A 38 8.02 6.85 11.81
N GLN A 39 6.77 7.29 11.59
CA GLN A 39 5.67 6.39 11.24
C GLN A 39 5.90 5.74 9.87
N ARG A 40 6.44 6.50 8.91
CA ARG A 40 6.78 5.97 7.58
C ARG A 40 7.85 4.88 7.67
N GLU A 41 8.89 5.07 8.47
CA GLU A 41 9.92 4.03 8.65
C GLU A 41 9.36 2.82 9.39
N GLN A 42 8.49 3.02 10.39
CA GLN A 42 7.81 1.91 11.07
C GLN A 42 6.96 1.09 10.11
N LEU A 43 6.22 1.75 9.21
CA LEU A 43 5.48 1.07 8.14
C LEU A 43 6.44 0.32 7.21
N ARG A 44 7.55 0.94 6.80
CA ARG A 44 8.55 0.30 5.93
C ARG A 44 9.08 -1.00 6.53
N ILE A 45 9.43 -0.99 7.81
CA ILE A 45 9.93 -2.18 8.52
C ILE A 45 8.82 -3.23 8.67
N SER A 46 7.62 -2.82 9.10
CA SER A 46 6.50 -3.75 9.31
C SER A 46 6.07 -4.45 8.03
N PHE A 47 6.00 -3.72 6.93
CA PHE A 47 5.69 -4.26 5.61
C PHE A 47 6.77 -5.21 5.13
N ASN A 48 8.06 -4.87 5.28
CA ASN A 48 9.15 -5.78 4.91
C ASN A 48 9.06 -7.12 5.67
N ASN A 49 8.70 -7.09 6.96
CA ASN A 49 8.53 -8.30 7.76
C ASN A 49 7.42 -9.23 7.26
N VAL A 50 6.41 -8.70 6.56
CA VAL A 50 5.33 -9.47 5.94
C VAL A 50 5.53 -9.67 4.43
N GLY A 51 6.72 -9.35 3.90
CA GLY A 51 7.08 -9.50 2.49
C GLY A 51 6.47 -8.45 1.56
N LEU A 52 6.16 -7.26 2.08
CA LEU A 52 5.62 -6.12 1.35
C LEU A 52 6.63 -4.96 1.38
N GLU A 53 6.59 -4.10 0.37
CA GLU A 53 7.50 -2.96 0.25
C GLU A 53 6.72 -1.66 0.06
N LEU A 54 7.16 -0.59 0.72
CA LEU A 54 6.71 0.77 0.43
C LEU A 54 7.41 1.27 -0.84
N MET A 55 6.62 1.76 -1.79
CA MET A 55 7.17 2.30 -3.03
C MET A 55 7.60 3.76 -2.85
N ASP A 56 8.88 4.03 -3.10
CA ASP A 56 9.45 5.40 -3.06
C ASP A 56 9.93 5.89 -4.44
N ASP A 57 10.02 5.01 -5.44
CA ASP A 57 10.46 5.34 -6.81
C ASP A 57 9.27 5.76 -7.68
N ASN A 58 9.25 7.03 -8.11
CA ASN A 58 8.18 7.61 -8.93
C ASN A 58 7.97 6.88 -10.27
N ARG A 59 9.04 6.36 -10.89
CA ARG A 59 8.95 5.58 -12.14
C ARG A 59 8.32 4.22 -11.86
N ALA A 60 8.70 3.56 -10.78
CA ALA A 60 8.08 2.31 -10.36
C ALA A 60 6.59 2.52 -10.04
N ILE A 61 6.23 3.60 -9.34
CA ILE A 61 4.84 3.97 -9.02
C ILE A 61 4.04 4.14 -10.32
N LEU A 62 4.57 4.87 -11.30
CA LEU A 62 3.89 5.06 -12.58
C LEU A 62 3.66 3.73 -13.32
N ILE A 63 4.67 2.85 -13.33
CA ILE A 63 4.56 1.52 -13.96
C ILE A 63 3.46 0.69 -13.29
N GLU A 64 3.40 0.67 -11.95
CA GLU A 64 2.36 -0.07 -11.23
C GLU A 64 0.96 0.51 -11.47
N LYS A 65 0.82 1.84 -11.52
CA LYS A 65 -0.46 2.46 -11.88
C LYS A 65 -0.95 2.05 -13.26
N ILE A 66 -0.05 2.00 -14.26
CA ILE A 66 -0.39 1.53 -15.60
C ILE A 66 -0.83 0.06 -15.58
N LYS A 67 -0.08 -0.80 -14.88
CA LYS A 67 -0.44 -2.23 -14.76
C LYS A 67 -1.80 -2.41 -14.10
N ASN A 68 -2.09 -1.66 -13.03
CA ASN A 68 -3.36 -1.74 -12.32
C ASN A 68 -4.53 -1.39 -13.23
N ILE A 69 -4.43 -0.31 -14.02
CA ILE A 69 -5.47 0.07 -14.99
C ILE A 69 -5.70 -1.05 -16.01
N ILE A 70 -4.64 -1.68 -16.52
CA ILE A 70 -4.75 -2.80 -17.47
C ILE A 70 -5.45 -4.00 -16.82
N ILE A 71 -5.05 -4.36 -15.59
CA ILE A 71 -5.67 -5.45 -14.83
C ILE A 71 -7.15 -5.17 -14.61
N GLU A 72 -7.51 -3.96 -14.17
CA GLU A 72 -8.91 -3.53 -13.97
C GLU A 72 -9.71 -3.58 -15.28
N THR A 73 -9.12 -3.17 -16.40
CA THR A 73 -9.79 -3.19 -17.71
C THR A 73 -10.01 -4.60 -18.25
N VAL A 74 -9.10 -5.55 -17.98
CA VAL A 74 -9.14 -6.92 -18.53
C VAL A 74 -9.89 -7.90 -17.62
N HIS A 75 -9.89 -7.68 -16.30
CA HIS A 75 -10.61 -8.50 -15.34
C HIS A 75 -12.09 -8.08 -15.14
N HIS A 76 -12.65 -7.36 -16.13
CA HIS A 76 -14.08 -7.12 -16.29
C HIS A 76 -14.68 -7.99 -17.40
#